data_AF-A0A858RDU7-F1
#
_entry.id   AF-A0A858RDU7-F1
#
_cell.length_a   1.000
_cell.length_b   1.000
_cell.length_c   1.000
_cell.angle_alpha   90.00
_cell.angle_beta   90.00
_cell.angle_gamma   90.00
#
_symmetry.space_group_name_H-M   'P 1'
#
loop_
_entity.id
_entity.type
_entity.pdbx_description
1 polymer ?
#
loop_
_entity_poly.entity_id
_entity_poly.type
_entity_poly.pdbx_seq_one_letter_code
_entity_poly.pdbx_strand_id
1 'polypeptide(L)'
;MSLSLLPLSAAEPLPPAGEYRAEMLEIGMPPEAEAVAQRVQAAMARQPEWIEKHLAEHKDLKPGEPLPYHENMGVTKLEYQLFLDSLDKMEMRKTGEVMVVVKEAADGAVGISIKGANLPISVFSFSTDGKEMMCKFGATKKQVKIDQKDPKSPMGLWSGIQWLIEDGDPNPKGEADYANLKFAAGKDSEGRRVLYIRQLVRLDGEVEDLSPVFRWIGK
;
A
#
# COMPACT_ATOMS: atom_id res chain seq x y z
N MET A 1 -22.21 -10.90 41.21
CA MET A 1 -21.12 -10.18 40.50
C MET A 1 -21.43 -10.26 39.02
N SER A 2 -21.91 -9.16 38.44
CA SER A 2 -22.29 -9.12 37.03
C SER A 2 -21.03 -8.89 36.22
N LEU A 3 -20.62 -9.87 35.40
CA LEU A 3 -19.64 -9.67 34.34
C LEU A 3 -20.28 -8.74 33.32
N SER A 4 -19.95 -7.45 33.41
CA SER A 4 -20.24 -6.49 32.36
C SER A 4 -19.43 -6.91 31.13
N LEU A 5 -20.09 -7.61 30.21
CA LEU A 5 -19.68 -7.69 28.83
C LEU A 5 -19.76 -6.26 28.29
N LEU A 6 -18.62 -5.58 28.27
CA LEU A 6 -18.48 -4.33 27.53
C LEU A 6 -18.94 -4.62 26.09
N PRO A 7 -19.81 -3.77 25.50
CA PRO A 7 -20.14 -3.90 24.10
C PRO A 7 -18.83 -3.86 23.31
N LEU A 8 -18.68 -4.76 22.33
CA LEU A 8 -17.54 -4.78 21.42
C LEU A 8 -17.48 -3.41 20.72
N SER A 9 -16.67 -2.50 21.26
CA SER A 9 -16.44 -1.17 20.69
C SER A 9 -15.49 -1.34 19.50
N ALA A 10 -16.04 -1.80 18.39
CA ALA A 10 -15.66 -1.41 17.03
C ALA A 10 -14.21 -1.53 16.49
N ALA A 11 -13.25 -2.03 17.25
CA ALA A 11 -11.83 -1.86 16.97
C ALA A 11 -11.06 -3.17 16.76
N GLU A 12 -11.66 -4.28 16.30
CA GLU A 12 -10.89 -5.52 16.11
C GLU A 12 -9.69 -5.39 15.14
N PRO A 13 -9.77 -4.65 14.00
CA PRO A 13 -8.61 -4.45 13.14
C PRO A 13 -7.66 -3.37 13.65
N LEU A 14 -8.14 -2.39 14.43
CA LEU A 14 -7.31 -1.30 14.93
C LEU A 14 -6.55 -1.74 16.19
N PRO A 15 -5.24 -1.42 16.32
CA PRO A 15 -4.53 -1.65 17.57
C PRO A 15 -5.16 -0.84 18.74
N PRO A 16 -5.13 -1.33 20.00
CA PRO A 16 -5.44 -0.53 21.16
C PRO A 16 -4.35 0.55 21.36
N ALA A 17 -4.67 1.54 22.18
CA ALA A 17 -3.76 2.62 22.52
C ALA A 17 -2.40 2.11 23.03
N GLY A 18 -1.34 2.78 22.61
CA GLY A 18 0.04 2.42 22.93
C GLY A 18 1.04 2.84 21.86
N GLU A 19 2.31 2.57 22.14
CA GLU A 19 3.42 2.77 21.21
C GLU A 19 3.99 1.42 20.82
N TYR A 20 4.22 1.23 19.52
CA TYR A 20 4.59 -0.05 18.95
C TYR A 20 5.73 0.09 17.95
N ARG A 21 6.79 -0.71 18.13
CA ARG A 21 7.81 -0.85 17.10
C ARG A 21 7.28 -1.72 15.98
N ALA A 22 7.54 -1.29 14.75
CA ALA A 22 7.16 -2.03 13.56
C ALA A 22 8.29 -2.02 12.54
N GLU A 23 8.40 -3.11 11.78
CA GLU A 23 9.22 -3.15 10.58
C GLU A 23 8.49 -2.41 9.47
N MET A 24 9.21 -1.58 8.74
CA MET A 24 8.75 -1.04 7.46
C MET A 24 9.21 -1.99 6.36
N LEU A 25 8.25 -2.51 5.62
CA LEU A 25 8.43 -3.50 4.58
C LEU A 25 7.91 -2.94 3.25
N GLU A 26 8.58 -3.29 2.16
CA GLU A 26 8.15 -3.01 0.80
C GLU A 26 8.25 -4.27 -0.05
N ILE A 27 7.44 -4.36 -1.09
CA ILE A 27 7.54 -5.44 -2.06
C ILE A 27 8.82 -5.23 -2.86
N GLY A 28 9.77 -6.15 -2.72
CA GLY A 28 11.00 -6.18 -3.49
C GLY A 28 11.04 -7.37 -4.44
N MET A 29 11.93 -7.28 -5.43
CA MET A 29 12.32 -8.39 -6.29
C MET A 29 13.84 -8.60 -6.20
N PRO A 30 14.39 -9.72 -6.72
CA PRO A 30 15.83 -9.92 -6.77
C PRO A 30 16.54 -8.70 -7.42
N PRO A 31 17.69 -8.24 -6.88
CA PRO A 31 18.32 -6.98 -7.33
C PRO A 31 18.58 -6.89 -8.84
N GLU A 32 18.93 -8.00 -9.48
CA GLU A 32 19.15 -8.07 -10.93
C GLU A 32 17.87 -7.80 -11.71
N ALA A 33 16.74 -8.41 -11.29
CA ALA A 33 15.44 -8.17 -11.90
C ALA A 33 14.94 -6.73 -11.61
N GLU A 34 15.26 -6.19 -10.43
CA GLU A 34 14.94 -4.81 -10.05
C GLU A 34 15.64 -3.81 -10.99
N ALA A 35 16.91 -4.04 -11.29
CA ALA A 35 17.67 -3.23 -12.24
C ALA A 35 17.14 -3.33 -13.68
N VAL A 36 16.61 -4.50 -14.09
CA VAL A 36 15.90 -4.63 -15.37
C VAL A 36 14.60 -3.84 -15.36
N ALA A 37 13.77 -3.99 -14.32
CA ALA A 37 12.49 -3.31 -14.20
C ALA A 37 12.63 -1.78 -14.27
N GLN A 38 13.63 -1.23 -13.57
CA GLN A 38 13.94 0.21 -13.61
C GLN A 38 14.34 0.69 -15.01
N ARG A 39 15.13 -0.09 -15.76
CA ARG A 39 15.48 0.25 -17.15
C ARG A 39 14.28 0.18 -18.08
N VAL A 40 13.42 -0.82 -17.93
CA VAL A 40 12.16 -0.94 -18.68
C VAL A 40 11.27 0.28 -18.42
N GLN A 41 11.07 0.64 -17.14
CA GLN A 41 10.30 1.82 -16.76
C GLN A 41 10.87 3.10 -17.35
N ALA A 42 12.20 3.31 -17.26
CA ALA A 42 12.86 4.49 -17.81
C ALA A 42 12.77 4.57 -19.34
N ALA A 43 12.87 3.43 -20.04
CA ALA A 43 12.74 3.37 -21.49
C ALA A 43 11.32 3.69 -21.97
N MET A 44 10.30 3.17 -21.26
CA MET A 44 8.89 3.47 -21.54
C MET A 44 8.56 4.94 -21.25
N ALA A 45 9.06 5.49 -20.14
CA ALA A 45 8.82 6.88 -19.76
C ALA A 45 9.36 7.89 -20.80
N ARG A 46 10.42 7.53 -21.54
CA ARG A 46 11.00 8.35 -22.62
C ARG A 46 10.22 8.27 -23.92
N GLN A 47 9.23 7.37 -24.04
CA GLN A 47 8.51 7.08 -25.29
C GLN A 47 6.99 7.01 -25.06
N PRO A 48 6.35 8.11 -24.62
CA PRO A 48 4.94 8.13 -24.23
C PRO A 48 3.97 7.76 -25.36
N GLU A 49 4.24 8.20 -26.60
CA GLU A 49 3.39 7.87 -27.74
C GLU A 49 3.49 6.40 -28.14
N TRP A 50 4.66 5.80 -27.99
CA TRP A 50 4.87 4.39 -28.32
C TRP A 50 4.20 3.49 -27.27
N ILE A 51 4.35 3.78 -25.98
CA ILE A 51 3.71 2.96 -24.93
C ILE A 51 2.18 3.03 -25.02
N GLU A 52 1.60 4.17 -25.41
CA GLU A 52 0.15 4.31 -25.64
C GLU A 52 -0.33 3.39 -26.77
N LYS A 53 0.41 3.33 -27.89
CA LYS A 53 0.11 2.41 -28.99
C LYS A 53 0.29 0.94 -28.59
N HIS A 54 1.38 0.62 -27.91
CA HIS A 54 1.67 -0.74 -27.45
C HIS A 54 0.60 -1.25 -26.48
N LEU A 55 0.10 -0.40 -25.58
CA LEU A 55 -1.02 -0.71 -24.71
C LEU A 55 -2.33 -0.89 -25.49
N ALA A 56 -2.59 -0.07 -26.50
CA ALA A 56 -3.78 -0.20 -27.34
C ALA A 56 -3.79 -1.50 -28.16
N GLU A 57 -2.62 -1.95 -28.61
CA GLU A 57 -2.44 -3.25 -29.30
C GLU A 57 -2.65 -4.45 -28.37
N HIS A 58 -2.41 -4.26 -27.07
CA HIS A 58 -2.52 -5.30 -26.04
C HIS A 58 -3.65 -5.04 -25.02
N LYS A 59 -4.75 -4.42 -25.47
CA LYS A 59 -5.91 -4.06 -24.64
C LYS A 59 -6.61 -5.24 -23.94
N ASP A 60 -6.39 -6.46 -24.44
CA ASP A 60 -7.01 -7.67 -23.88
C ASP A 60 -6.25 -8.22 -22.67
N LEU A 61 -5.07 -7.65 -22.34
CA LEU A 61 -4.35 -7.97 -21.12
C LEU A 61 -5.14 -7.53 -19.90
N LYS A 62 -5.20 -8.40 -18.90
CA LYS A 62 -5.82 -8.06 -17.62
C LYS A 62 -4.87 -7.21 -16.78
N PRO A 63 -5.38 -6.34 -15.91
CA PRO A 63 -4.56 -5.65 -14.93
C PRO A 63 -3.69 -6.63 -14.14
N GLY A 64 -2.37 -6.38 -14.15
CA GLY A 64 -1.37 -7.25 -13.50
C GLY A 64 -0.72 -8.28 -14.41
N GLU A 65 -1.20 -8.47 -15.65
CA GLU A 65 -0.50 -9.27 -16.65
C GLU A 65 0.68 -8.48 -17.26
N PRO A 66 1.85 -9.11 -17.44
CA PRO A 66 3.00 -8.44 -18.03
C PRO A 66 2.78 -8.12 -19.51
N LEU A 67 3.28 -6.96 -19.95
CA LEU A 67 3.22 -6.57 -21.36
C LEU A 67 4.12 -7.49 -22.22
N PRO A 68 3.73 -7.82 -23.45
CA PRO A 68 4.62 -8.50 -24.38
C PRO A 68 5.89 -7.70 -24.62
N TYR A 69 7.02 -8.40 -24.65
CA TYR A 69 8.33 -7.81 -24.90
C TYR A 69 8.35 -6.98 -26.19
N HIS A 70 9.03 -5.84 -26.14
CA HIS A 70 9.39 -5.06 -27.31
C HIS A 70 10.76 -4.40 -27.12
N GLU A 71 11.50 -4.18 -28.20
CA GLU A 71 12.87 -3.61 -28.14
C GLU A 71 12.89 -2.19 -27.54
N ASN A 72 11.82 -1.42 -27.73
CA ASN A 72 11.64 -0.10 -27.12
C ASN A 72 11.53 -0.13 -25.59
N MET A 73 11.42 -1.31 -24.97
CA MET A 73 11.56 -1.47 -23.52
C MET A 73 13.02 -1.28 -23.05
N GLY A 74 13.99 -1.09 -23.95
CA GLY A 74 15.36 -0.69 -23.60
C GLY A 74 16.17 -1.77 -22.89
N VAL A 75 15.71 -3.02 -22.98
CA VAL A 75 16.36 -4.22 -22.44
C VAL A 75 16.30 -5.32 -23.49
N THR A 76 17.16 -6.32 -23.37
CA THR A 76 17.14 -7.50 -24.23
C THR A 76 15.98 -8.43 -23.87
N LYS A 77 15.61 -9.32 -24.79
CA LYS A 77 14.64 -10.40 -24.52
C LYS A 77 15.01 -11.25 -23.30
N LEU A 78 16.31 -11.53 -23.14
CA LEU A 78 16.80 -12.34 -22.02
C LEU A 78 16.65 -11.62 -20.69
N GLU A 79 16.99 -10.33 -20.64
CA GLU A 79 16.78 -9.49 -19.46
C GLU A 79 15.29 -9.36 -19.13
N TYR A 80 14.44 -9.16 -20.15
CA TYR A 80 13.00 -9.12 -19.94
C TYR A 80 12.46 -10.44 -19.39
N GLN A 81 12.93 -11.58 -19.91
CA GLN A 81 12.57 -12.88 -19.39
C GLN A 81 13.01 -13.06 -17.93
N LEU A 82 14.22 -12.61 -17.56
CA LEU A 82 14.69 -12.62 -16.18
C LEU A 82 13.75 -11.83 -15.25
N PHE A 83 13.25 -10.68 -15.70
CA PHE A 83 12.25 -9.91 -14.97
C PHE A 83 10.94 -10.69 -14.79
N LEU A 84 10.43 -11.31 -15.87
CA LEU A 84 9.20 -12.12 -15.80
C LEU A 84 9.34 -13.32 -14.85
N ASP A 85 10.47 -14.03 -14.94
CA ASP A 85 10.81 -15.19 -14.10
C ASP A 85 11.09 -14.81 -12.64
N SER A 86 11.04 -13.52 -12.31
CA SER A 86 11.22 -13.00 -10.95
C SER A 86 9.92 -12.47 -10.34
N LEU A 87 8.82 -12.41 -11.11
CA LEU A 87 7.52 -11.97 -10.60
C LEU A 87 6.98 -12.90 -9.51
N ASP A 88 7.27 -14.21 -9.60
CA ASP A 88 6.91 -15.22 -8.58
C ASP A 88 7.89 -15.28 -7.40
N LYS A 89 8.97 -14.49 -7.45
CA LYS A 89 10.01 -14.36 -6.40
C LYS A 89 9.91 -13.02 -5.67
N MET A 90 8.83 -12.28 -5.87
CA MET A 90 8.57 -11.06 -5.11
C MET A 90 8.35 -11.40 -3.64
N GLU A 91 9.00 -10.64 -2.76
CA GLU A 91 8.94 -10.85 -1.32
C GLU A 91 8.87 -9.51 -0.58
N MET A 92 8.46 -9.57 0.69
CA MET A 92 8.55 -8.41 1.57
C MET A 92 9.98 -8.21 2.04
N ARG A 93 10.61 -7.12 1.62
CA ARG A 93 11.94 -6.70 2.07
C ARG A 93 11.80 -5.67 3.17
N LYS A 94 12.53 -5.85 4.28
CA LYS A 94 12.66 -4.83 5.32
C LYS A 94 13.46 -3.65 4.81
N THR A 95 12.86 -2.47 4.80
CA THR A 95 13.48 -1.20 4.40
C THR A 95 13.76 -0.29 5.58
N GLY A 96 13.17 -0.55 6.76
CA GLY A 96 13.45 0.20 7.97
C GLY A 96 12.67 -0.27 9.19
N GLU A 97 12.70 0.56 10.23
CA GLU A 97 11.88 0.43 11.43
C GLU A 97 11.19 1.75 11.74
N VAL A 98 9.97 1.66 12.25
CA VAL A 98 9.15 2.82 12.61
C VAL A 98 8.54 2.63 14.00
N MET A 99 8.04 3.73 14.54
CA MET A 99 7.17 3.72 15.71
C MET A 99 5.75 4.04 15.27
N VAL A 100 4.81 3.13 15.54
CA VAL A 100 3.38 3.43 15.41
C VAL A 100 2.81 3.77 16.77
N VAL A 101 2.27 4.97 16.88
CA VAL A 101 1.66 5.50 18.09
C VAL A 101 0.16 5.55 17.90
N VAL A 102 -0.55 4.88 18.80
CA VAL A 102 -2.00 4.78 18.82
C VAL A 102 -2.51 5.49 20.05
N LYS A 103 -3.41 6.44 19.87
CA LYS A 103 -4.03 7.22 20.94
C LYS A 103 -5.53 7.07 20.89
N GLU A 104 -6.16 7.03 22.05
CA GLU A 104 -7.61 7.11 22.18
C GLU A 104 -7.96 8.49 22.73
N ALA A 105 -8.90 9.16 22.08
CA ALA A 105 -9.44 10.42 22.53
C ALA A 105 -10.53 10.19 23.59
N ALA A 106 -10.89 11.24 24.33
CA ALA A 106 -11.89 11.15 25.41
C ALA A 106 -13.28 10.73 24.92
N ASP A 107 -13.59 10.97 23.64
CA ASP A 107 -14.82 10.55 22.96
C ASP A 107 -14.75 9.12 22.40
N GLY A 108 -13.61 8.42 22.56
CA GLY A 108 -13.34 7.07 22.06
C GLY A 108 -12.80 7.03 20.62
N ALA A 109 -12.57 8.17 19.97
CA ALA A 109 -11.96 8.18 18.65
C ALA A 109 -10.51 7.70 18.73
N VAL A 110 -10.04 6.97 17.71
CA VAL A 110 -8.69 6.40 17.68
C VAL A 110 -7.81 7.18 16.71
N GLY A 111 -6.70 7.72 17.18
CA GLY A 111 -5.65 8.32 16.36
C GLY A 111 -4.49 7.36 16.16
N ILE A 112 -4.06 7.16 14.92
CA ILE A 112 -2.85 6.41 14.55
C ILE A 112 -1.86 7.38 13.92
N SER A 113 -0.62 7.39 14.41
CA SER A 113 0.48 8.15 13.82
C SER A 113 1.72 7.28 13.62
N ILE A 114 2.40 7.46 12.49
CA ILE A 114 3.59 6.69 12.10
C ILE A 114 4.79 7.63 12.14
N LYS A 115 5.78 7.31 12.97
CA LYS A 115 7.01 8.09 13.13
C LYS A 115 8.21 7.32 12.59
N GLY A 116 9.12 8.02 11.92
CA GLY A 116 10.33 7.44 11.35
C GLY A 116 10.19 6.93 9.91
N ALA A 117 9.05 7.18 9.25
CA ALA A 117 8.86 7.00 7.82
C ALA A 117 8.62 8.35 7.14
N ASN A 118 9.20 8.54 5.95
CA ASN A 118 8.92 9.70 5.10
C ASN A 118 7.68 9.39 4.27
N LEU A 119 6.50 9.76 4.77
CA LEU A 119 5.22 9.55 4.10
C LEU A 119 4.51 10.89 3.88
N PRO A 120 3.84 11.11 2.74
CA PRO A 120 2.97 12.26 2.54
C PRO A 120 1.92 12.41 3.64
N ILE A 121 1.42 11.28 4.15
CA ILE A 121 0.44 11.18 5.23
C ILE A 121 0.92 10.13 6.21
N SER A 122 1.02 10.54 7.48
CA SER A 122 1.43 9.66 8.57
C SER A 122 0.48 9.70 9.77
N VAL A 123 -0.60 10.48 9.71
CA VAL A 123 -1.58 10.65 10.79
C VAL A 123 -2.98 10.37 10.27
N PHE A 124 -3.68 9.49 10.97
CA PHE A 124 -5.03 9.01 10.66
C PHE A 124 -5.88 9.02 11.92
N SER A 125 -7.15 9.37 11.79
CA SER A 125 -8.11 9.36 12.88
C SER A 125 -9.29 8.48 12.49
N PHE A 126 -9.84 7.74 13.45
CA PHE A 126 -10.95 6.82 13.24
C PHE A 126 -12.07 7.15 14.21
N SER A 127 -13.32 7.02 13.75
CA SER A 127 -14.49 7.06 14.62
C SER A 127 -14.40 5.98 15.69
N THR A 128 -15.13 6.18 16.79
CA THR A 128 -15.29 5.19 17.87
C THR A 128 -15.70 3.82 17.33
N ASP A 129 -16.52 3.84 16.27
CA ASP A 129 -17.04 2.64 15.63
C ASP A 129 -16.11 2.03 14.56
N GLY A 130 -14.95 2.64 14.32
CA GLY A 130 -13.97 2.26 13.31
C GLY A 130 -14.47 2.36 11.87
N LYS A 131 -15.71 2.79 11.61
CA LYS A 131 -16.28 2.81 10.25
C LYS A 131 -15.83 4.00 9.43
N GLU A 132 -15.49 5.10 10.09
CA GLU A 132 -15.03 6.32 9.45
C GLU A 132 -13.55 6.53 9.72
N MET A 133 -12.79 6.81 8.65
CA MET A 133 -11.39 7.23 8.73
C MET A 133 -11.29 8.67 8.23
N MET A 134 -10.45 9.47 8.87
CA MET A 134 -10.12 10.83 8.50
C MET A 134 -8.60 11.01 8.41
N CYS A 135 -8.15 11.83 7.47
CA CYS A 135 -6.78 12.32 7.37
C CYS A 135 -6.76 13.71 6.72
N LYS A 136 -5.57 14.23 6.38
CA LYS A 136 -5.45 15.56 5.75
C LYS A 136 -6.18 15.71 4.40
N PHE A 137 -6.46 14.60 3.71
CA PHE A 137 -7.18 14.57 2.43
C PHE A 137 -8.68 14.31 2.56
N GLY A 138 -9.22 14.40 3.78
CA GLY A 138 -10.65 14.27 4.03
C GLY A 138 -11.02 13.01 4.81
N ALA A 139 -12.28 12.60 4.66
CA ALA A 139 -12.90 11.53 5.44
C ALA A 139 -13.55 10.49 4.52
N THR A 140 -13.61 9.23 4.98
CA THR A 140 -14.26 8.15 4.24
C THR A 140 -14.94 7.16 5.17
N LYS A 141 -16.09 6.65 4.70
CA LYS A 141 -16.78 5.47 5.25
C LYS A 141 -16.69 4.27 4.30
N LYS A 142 -16.01 4.41 3.16
CA LYS A 142 -15.83 3.34 2.19
C LYS A 142 -14.86 2.31 2.77
N GLN A 143 -15.39 1.14 3.13
CA GLN A 143 -14.61 0.04 3.68
C GLN A 143 -14.65 -1.19 2.76
N VAL A 144 -13.53 -1.90 2.70
CA VAL A 144 -13.41 -3.20 2.04
C VAL A 144 -12.80 -4.19 3.02
N LYS A 145 -13.40 -5.37 3.15
CA LYS A 145 -12.82 -6.48 3.91
C LYS A 145 -11.69 -7.11 3.09
N ILE A 146 -10.54 -7.30 3.72
CA ILE A 146 -9.41 -8.03 3.16
C ILE A 146 -9.42 -9.46 3.71
N ASP A 147 -9.33 -10.42 2.79
CA ASP A 147 -9.24 -11.85 3.05
C ASP A 147 -8.27 -12.46 2.03
N GLN A 148 -6.97 -12.17 2.18
CA GLN A 148 -5.91 -12.65 1.29
C GLN A 148 -5.60 -14.12 1.62
N LYS A 149 -5.92 -15.01 0.66
CA LYS A 149 -5.80 -16.47 0.80
C LYS A 149 -4.68 -17.08 -0.03
N ASP A 150 -4.00 -16.28 -0.85
CA ASP A 150 -2.87 -16.75 -1.63
C ASP A 150 -1.59 -16.72 -0.78
N PRO A 151 -1.03 -17.88 -0.38
CA PRO A 151 0.22 -17.92 0.36
C PRO A 151 1.43 -17.47 -0.48
N LYS A 152 1.29 -17.40 -1.81
CA LYS A 152 2.33 -16.88 -2.72
C LYS A 152 2.29 -15.36 -2.87
N SER A 153 1.26 -14.69 -2.34
CA SER A 153 1.26 -13.22 -2.30
C SER A 153 2.49 -12.74 -1.53
N PRO A 154 3.15 -11.64 -1.92
CA PRO A 154 4.29 -11.10 -1.15
C PRO A 154 3.93 -10.80 0.32
N MET A 155 2.68 -10.43 0.61
CA MET A 155 2.18 -10.23 1.97
C MET A 155 1.88 -11.53 2.74
N GLY A 156 1.86 -12.67 2.05
CA GLY A 156 1.32 -13.93 2.54
C GLY A 156 -0.18 -13.85 2.85
N LEU A 157 -0.66 -14.80 3.64
CA LEU A 157 -2.03 -14.80 4.13
C LEU A 157 -2.21 -13.69 5.17
N TRP A 158 -3.23 -12.86 4.99
CA TRP A 158 -3.61 -11.86 5.97
C TRP A 158 -5.07 -11.42 5.80
N SER A 159 -5.65 -10.89 6.87
CA SER A 159 -7.02 -10.37 6.86
C SER A 159 -7.11 -9.06 7.62
N GLY A 160 -8.07 -8.22 7.23
CA GLY A 160 -8.20 -6.89 7.79
C GLY A 160 -9.33 -6.09 7.17
N ILE A 161 -9.34 -4.80 7.46
CA ILE A 161 -10.25 -3.82 6.87
C ILE A 161 -9.41 -2.74 6.19
N GLN A 162 -9.85 -2.32 5.00
CA GLN A 162 -9.27 -1.22 4.25
C GLN A 162 -10.26 -0.06 4.17
N TRP A 163 -9.77 1.16 4.34
CA TRP A 163 -10.45 2.41 4.07
C TRP A 163 -9.87 3.04 2.80
N LEU A 164 -10.73 3.65 1.99
CA LEU A 164 -10.36 4.25 0.71
C LEU A 164 -10.74 5.74 0.67
N ILE A 165 -9.76 6.61 0.45
CA ILE A 165 -9.96 8.02 0.10
C ILE A 165 -9.55 8.21 -1.37
N GLU A 166 -10.42 8.87 -2.12
CA GLU A 166 -10.22 9.25 -3.51
C GLU A 166 -10.59 10.73 -3.60
N ASP A 167 -9.59 11.57 -3.75
CA ASP A 167 -9.73 13.02 -3.94
C ASP A 167 -9.00 13.41 -5.23
N GLY A 168 -9.68 14.12 -6.14
CA GLY A 168 -9.17 14.44 -7.47
C GLY A 168 -9.10 13.26 -8.45
N ASP A 169 -8.63 13.55 -9.67
CA ASP A 169 -8.40 12.56 -10.74
C ASP A 169 -6.90 12.26 -10.84
N PRO A 170 -6.45 11.00 -10.67
CA PRO A 170 -5.06 10.61 -10.81
C PRO A 170 -4.63 10.58 -12.30
N ASN A 171 -4.81 11.70 -13.00
CA ASN A 171 -4.35 11.88 -14.36
C ASN A 171 -2.84 12.21 -14.33
N PRO A 172 -1.97 11.33 -14.86
CA PRO A 172 -0.53 11.59 -14.89
C PRO A 172 -0.18 12.83 -15.74
N LYS A 173 -1.02 13.19 -16.72
CA LYS A 173 -0.87 14.39 -17.56
C LYS A 173 -1.61 15.63 -16.99
N GLY A 174 -2.37 15.47 -15.91
CA GLY A 174 -3.04 16.60 -15.25
C GLY A 174 -2.03 17.49 -14.52
N GLU A 175 -2.47 18.66 -14.04
CA GLU A 175 -1.68 19.54 -13.16
C GLU A 175 -2.29 19.66 -11.77
N ALA A 176 -3.55 19.25 -11.59
CA ALA A 176 -4.25 19.31 -10.33
C ALA A 176 -3.73 18.26 -9.34
N ASP A 177 -3.63 18.66 -8.08
CA ASP A 177 -3.36 17.75 -6.97
C ASP A 177 -4.46 16.69 -6.85
N TYR A 178 -4.05 15.50 -6.39
CA TYR A 178 -4.95 14.39 -6.14
C TYR A 178 -4.41 13.54 -4.99
N ALA A 179 -5.30 12.76 -4.36
CA ALA A 179 -4.94 11.77 -3.36
C ALA A 179 -5.79 10.50 -3.53
N ASN A 180 -5.12 9.40 -3.86
CA ASN A 180 -5.68 8.05 -3.76
C ASN A 180 -4.97 7.33 -2.60
N LEU A 181 -5.64 7.28 -1.46
CA LEU A 181 -5.14 6.67 -0.24
C LEU A 181 -5.89 5.37 0.05
N LYS A 182 -5.15 4.29 0.22
CA LYS A 182 -5.61 3.06 0.87
C LYS A 182 -4.92 2.95 2.21
N PHE A 183 -5.69 2.87 3.28
CA PHE A 183 -5.19 2.49 4.60
C PHE A 183 -5.85 1.17 4.96
N ALA A 184 -5.08 0.19 5.39
CA ALA A 184 -5.61 -1.07 5.86
C ALA A 184 -4.96 -1.48 7.18
N ALA A 185 -5.75 -2.04 8.07
CA ALA A 185 -5.31 -2.59 9.35
C ALA A 185 -5.82 -4.01 9.52
N GLY A 186 -4.96 -4.90 10.01
CA GLY A 186 -5.27 -6.31 10.09
C GLY A 186 -4.22 -7.15 10.79
N LYS A 187 -4.28 -8.46 10.55
CA LYS A 187 -3.32 -9.45 11.07
C LYS A 187 -2.86 -10.39 9.96
N ASP A 188 -1.58 -10.75 10.01
CA ASP A 188 -1.04 -11.82 9.17
C ASP A 188 -1.33 -13.22 9.73
N SER A 189 -0.91 -14.26 9.01
CA SER A 189 -1.05 -15.66 9.43
C SER A 189 -0.42 -16.01 10.78
N GLU A 190 0.55 -15.23 11.25
CA GLU A 190 1.19 -15.40 12.56
C GLU A 190 0.47 -14.61 13.67
N GLY A 191 -0.62 -13.91 13.33
CA GLY A 191 -1.36 -13.07 14.25
C GLY A 191 -0.69 -11.73 14.55
N ARG A 192 0.42 -11.40 13.87
CA ARG A 192 1.09 -10.10 14.02
C ARG A 192 0.24 -9.03 13.38
N ARG A 193 0.21 -7.85 13.99
CA ARG A 193 -0.52 -6.71 13.43
C ARG A 193 0.20 -6.16 12.21
N VAL A 194 -0.60 -5.80 11.22
CA VAL A 194 -0.15 -5.24 9.96
C VAL A 194 -0.94 -3.97 9.66
N LEU A 195 -0.23 -2.92 9.28
CA LEU A 195 -0.79 -1.79 8.54
C LEU A 195 -0.28 -1.85 7.11
N TYR A 196 -1.16 -1.70 6.13
CA TYR A 196 -0.78 -1.49 4.74
C TYR A 196 -1.28 -0.11 4.33
N ILE A 197 -0.39 0.72 3.80
CA ILE A 197 -0.74 2.06 3.37
C ILE A 197 -0.24 2.26 1.95
N ARG A 198 -1.16 2.53 1.02
CA ARG A 198 -0.81 3.05 -0.31
C ARG A 198 -1.20 4.50 -0.43
N GLN A 199 -0.25 5.34 -0.81
CA GLN A 199 -0.43 6.77 -1.03
C GLN A 199 0.02 7.07 -2.44
N LEU A 200 -0.94 7.17 -3.35
CA LEU A 200 -0.73 7.70 -4.69
C LEU A 200 -1.23 9.14 -4.68
N VAL A 201 -0.31 10.09 -4.58
CA VAL A 201 -0.63 11.51 -4.39
C VAL A 201 0.13 12.36 -5.41
N ARG A 202 -0.49 13.47 -5.80
CA ARG A 202 0.23 14.61 -6.36
C ARG A 202 0.12 15.78 -5.39
N LEU A 203 1.26 16.33 -5.00
CA LEU A 203 1.35 17.51 -4.14
C LEU A 203 2.38 18.47 -4.73
N ASP A 204 1.97 19.72 -4.94
CA ASP A 204 2.83 20.78 -5.46
C ASP A 204 3.53 20.38 -6.79
N GLY A 205 2.85 19.58 -7.62
CA GLY A 205 3.36 19.10 -8.90
C GLY A 205 4.23 17.84 -8.84
N GLU A 206 4.61 17.37 -7.66
CA GLU A 206 5.34 16.11 -7.48
C GLU A 206 4.38 14.94 -7.28
N VAL A 207 4.64 13.82 -7.96
CA VAL A 207 3.86 12.58 -7.82
C VAL A 207 4.63 11.58 -6.97
N GLU A 208 3.99 11.10 -5.91
CA GLU A 208 4.49 10.02 -5.07
C GLU A 208 3.53 8.82 -5.12
N ASP A 209 4.06 7.61 -5.34
CA ASP A 209 3.33 6.34 -5.17
C ASP A 209 4.11 5.45 -4.19
N LEU A 210 3.71 5.49 -2.92
CA LEU A 210 4.33 4.72 -1.85
C LEU A 210 3.35 3.67 -1.36
N SER A 211 3.81 2.44 -1.19
CA SER A 211 2.97 1.32 -0.70
C SER A 211 3.60 0.54 0.47
N PRO A 212 4.06 1.20 1.55
CA PRO A 212 4.69 0.51 2.67
C PRO A 212 3.72 -0.39 3.45
N VAL A 213 4.30 -1.44 4.02
CA VAL A 213 3.67 -2.31 5.00
C VAL A 213 4.39 -2.14 6.33
N PHE A 214 3.64 -1.90 7.40
CA PHE A 214 4.15 -1.84 8.77
C PHE A 214 3.73 -3.09 9.53
N ARG A 215 4.68 -3.90 9.95
CA ARG A 215 4.41 -5.16 10.67
C ARG A 215 4.98 -5.09 12.07
N TRP A 216 4.17 -5.39 13.08
CA TRP A 216 4.61 -5.24 14.47
C TRP A 216 5.75 -6.21 14.76
N ILE A 217 6.80 -5.68 15.38
CA ILE A 217 7.83 -6.49 16.02
C ILE A 217 7.20 -6.93 17.36
N GLY A 218 7.26 -8.24 17.66
CA GLY A 218 6.64 -8.79 18.87
C GLY A 218 6.98 -8.02 20.16
N LYS A 219 6.12 -8.13 21.17
CA LYS A 219 6.44 -7.69 22.53
C LYS A 219 7.48 -8.61 23.16
#